data_AF-A0A5C6FIC8-F1
#
_entry.id   AF-A0A5C6FIC8-F1
#
_cell.length_a   1.000
_cell.length_b   1.000
_cell.length_c   1.000
_cell.angle_alpha   90.00
_cell.angle_beta   90.00
_cell.angle_gamma   90.00
#
_symmetry.space_group_name_H-M   'P 1'
#
loop_
_entity.id
_entity.type
_entity.pdbx_description
1 polymer ?
#
loop_
_entity_poly.entity_id
_entity_poly.type
_entity_poly.pdbx_seq_one_letter_code
_entity_poly.pdbx_strand_id
1 'polypeptide(L)'
;MVPMEDSIAVRRPERWSEPMDASISDADVLWLRSREPFASMSSKSFPRSIPLEGILRNDTRLHRCEPGEIIVREGDYGNSAFLVLAGSTAVLVRSLLPEQLGRTSNEKLSWTEALRGYLRRSRVPESRSPEQVSISNAIDDSTSSVRRVDDRQALFLQDFDAVLRRDRAGSQTPVSLGPGEMFGEVAAMYRSPRTATVIAETEATLLEIRWQGLKILRRDKTFADTLDSHYREHWLRIHLRELPLLRYLPESSLDRVAASTQMHSFGRMEWNADYQRTRKLPVHQQIESEPIVAAEGRMPTDLVIVRSGFGRLSQAFGASNRTIAYLGKGHIFGLEEIAFNAMRPESTPPKPLSQSLRAIGFLDALLIPAEVFAEDILPHVRRSELPESVARLMPKVNHKKSGSDPVHHANDRRTEQRENSDRRSADRSADHGQPDWKDLPSSEGQQFQPTGLLEFIVQNRINNGTQAMVVDLNRCTRCDDCVKACAATHDGNPRFVRTGISHEQLLFVQACMQCSDPVCMIGCPTGAISRDQETGVVRVHDSICVGCGTCAGSCPYENIRMAEVFDPKGRPYADVETGKPIQKATKCDMCQNQPSGPACVASCPHDALVRIDLTQSKPLQTWLERRS
;
A
#
# COMPACT_ATOMS: atom_id res chain seq x y z
N MET A 1 15.46 39.97 -11.94
CA MET A 1 16.66 39.47 -11.24
C MET A 1 16.81 40.28 -9.99
N VAL A 2 16.64 39.65 -8.82
CA VAL A 2 16.94 40.28 -7.52
C VAL A 2 18.47 40.47 -7.47
N PRO A 3 19.01 41.64 -7.09
CA PRO A 3 20.45 41.83 -6.97
C PRO A 3 21.05 40.84 -5.97
N MET A 4 22.25 40.31 -6.25
CA MET A 4 22.93 39.31 -5.41
C MET A 4 23.22 39.79 -3.98
N GLU A 5 23.18 41.11 -3.71
CA GLU A 5 23.40 41.67 -2.38
C GLU A 5 22.31 41.28 -1.36
N ASP A 6 21.14 40.83 -1.82
CA ASP A 6 20.00 40.43 -0.99
C ASP A 6 19.75 38.90 -0.93
N SER A 7 20.61 38.07 -1.52
CA SER A 7 20.46 36.60 -1.51
C SER A 7 21.41 35.91 -0.52
N ILE A 8 20.99 34.74 -0.01
CA ILE A 8 21.82 33.93 0.89
C ILE A 8 22.51 32.84 0.06
N ALA A 9 23.83 32.93 -0.04
CA ALA A 9 24.62 31.94 -0.78
C ALA A 9 24.68 30.60 -0.02
N VAL A 10 24.20 29.52 -0.64
CA VAL A 10 24.19 28.16 -0.08
C VAL A 10 24.66 27.17 -1.13
N ARG A 11 25.42 26.15 -0.73
CA ARG A 11 25.83 25.08 -1.65
C ARG A 11 24.67 24.10 -1.86
N ARG A 12 24.41 23.72 -3.12
CA ARG A 12 23.38 22.73 -3.42
C ARG A 12 23.68 21.40 -2.72
N PRO A 13 22.71 20.79 -2.03
CA PRO A 13 22.93 19.48 -1.43
C PRO A 13 23.11 18.41 -2.52
N GLU A 14 23.91 17.41 -2.21
CA GLU A 14 24.17 16.22 -3.01
C GLU A 14 23.35 15.03 -2.47
N ARG A 15 23.41 13.89 -3.18
CA ARG A 15 22.65 12.68 -2.82
C ARG A 15 22.84 12.25 -1.36
N TRP A 16 24.08 12.24 -0.91
CA TRP A 16 24.46 11.77 0.43
C TRP A 16 24.82 12.93 1.37
N SER A 17 24.32 14.14 1.09
CA SER A 17 24.46 15.26 2.04
C SER A 17 23.75 14.99 3.37
N GLU A 18 22.68 14.19 3.35
CA GLU A 18 22.03 13.67 4.56
C GLU A 18 22.04 12.13 4.49
N PRO A 19 23.03 11.46 5.13
CA PRO A 19 23.06 10.00 5.20
C PRO A 19 21.87 9.48 6.02
N MET A 20 21.48 8.22 5.77
CA MET A 20 20.41 7.56 6.52
C MET A 20 20.75 7.47 8.01
N ASP A 21 22.00 7.23 8.32
CA ASP A 21 22.55 7.27 9.66
C ASP A 21 23.95 7.89 9.60
N ALA A 22 24.10 9.08 10.19
CA ALA A 22 25.37 9.79 10.22
C ALA A 22 26.40 9.14 11.15
N SER A 23 25.99 8.17 11.98
CA SER A 23 26.88 7.49 12.93
C SER A 23 27.69 6.34 12.32
N ILE A 24 27.35 5.87 11.10
CA ILE A 24 28.07 4.78 10.44
C ILE A 24 29.51 5.19 10.14
N SER A 25 30.45 4.50 10.79
CA SER A 25 31.88 4.74 10.67
C SER A 25 32.52 3.94 9.53
N ASP A 26 33.77 4.29 9.19
CA ASP A 26 34.59 3.53 8.23
C ASP A 26 34.79 2.07 8.68
N ALA A 27 34.89 1.85 9.99
CA ALA A 27 35.03 0.52 10.58
C ALA A 27 33.76 -0.30 10.38
N ASP A 28 32.58 0.31 10.54
CA ASP A 28 31.29 -0.35 10.30
C ASP A 28 31.14 -0.74 8.83
N VAL A 29 31.54 0.15 7.90
CA VAL A 29 31.51 -0.15 6.47
C VAL A 29 32.43 -1.33 6.13
N LEU A 30 33.65 -1.35 6.67
CA LEU A 30 34.58 -2.48 6.47
C LEU A 30 34.03 -3.78 7.08
N TRP A 31 33.42 -3.69 8.26
CA TRP A 31 32.79 -4.82 8.94
C TRP A 31 31.59 -5.37 8.15
N LEU A 32 30.76 -4.50 7.57
CA LEU A 32 29.68 -4.89 6.65
C LEU A 32 30.24 -5.53 5.38
N ARG A 33 31.29 -4.93 4.80
CA ARG A 33 31.95 -5.42 3.58
C ARG A 33 32.55 -6.81 3.73
N SER A 34 32.84 -7.24 4.97
CA SER A 34 33.39 -8.56 5.30
C SER A 34 32.34 -9.67 5.48
N ARG A 35 31.03 -9.35 5.43
CA ARG A 35 29.94 -10.32 5.61
C ARG A 35 29.15 -10.54 4.33
N GLU A 36 28.58 -11.74 4.20
CA GLU A 36 27.57 -11.98 3.18
C GLU A 36 26.30 -11.15 3.46
N PRO A 37 25.60 -10.67 2.42
CA PRO A 37 25.89 -10.86 1.00
C PRO A 37 26.92 -9.87 0.42
N PHE A 38 27.41 -8.90 1.19
CA PHE A 38 28.27 -7.83 0.67
C PHE A 38 29.70 -8.27 0.35
N ALA A 39 30.20 -9.30 1.04
CA ALA A 39 31.52 -9.88 0.83
C ALA A 39 31.71 -10.36 -0.61
N SER A 40 30.73 -11.09 -1.13
CA SER A 40 30.73 -11.67 -2.47
C SER A 40 30.40 -10.68 -3.60
N MET A 41 29.88 -9.49 -3.28
CA MET A 41 29.53 -8.49 -4.30
C MET A 41 30.77 -7.91 -5.01
N SER A 42 30.66 -7.79 -6.33
CA SER A 42 31.69 -7.17 -7.17
C SER A 42 31.56 -5.65 -7.18
N SER A 43 32.66 -4.94 -6.90
CA SER A 43 32.70 -3.47 -7.02
C SER A 43 32.44 -2.97 -8.45
N LYS A 44 32.63 -3.82 -9.47
CA LYS A 44 32.36 -3.50 -10.88
C LYS A 44 30.86 -3.41 -11.20
N SER A 45 30.00 -3.99 -10.37
CA SER A 45 28.54 -3.94 -10.53
C SER A 45 27.97 -2.53 -10.26
N PHE A 46 28.79 -1.63 -9.70
CA PHE A 46 28.38 -0.32 -9.22
C PHE A 46 29.07 0.83 -9.98
N PRO A 47 28.34 1.93 -10.31
CA PRO A 47 28.95 3.12 -10.90
C PRO A 47 29.96 3.78 -9.96
N ARG A 48 31.01 4.42 -10.51
CA ARG A 48 32.00 5.15 -9.70
C ARG A 48 31.42 6.29 -8.86
N SER A 49 30.31 6.89 -9.31
CA SER A 49 29.59 7.92 -8.57
C SER A 49 28.76 7.38 -7.41
N ILE A 50 28.51 6.07 -7.36
CA ILE A 50 27.71 5.40 -6.33
C ILE A 50 28.35 4.03 -6.01
N PRO A 51 29.56 4.02 -5.40
CA PRO A 51 30.25 2.77 -5.05
C PRO A 51 29.54 2.03 -3.91
N LEU A 52 29.78 0.71 -3.80
CA LEU A 52 29.16 -0.15 -2.79
C LEU A 52 29.39 0.39 -1.36
N GLU A 53 30.62 0.79 -1.05
CA GLU A 53 31.01 1.33 0.25
C GLU A 53 30.25 2.62 0.57
N GLY A 54 29.98 3.44 -0.46
CA GLY A 54 29.16 4.63 -0.32
C GLY A 54 27.68 4.31 -0.07
N ILE A 55 27.15 3.24 -0.67
CA ILE A 55 25.79 2.76 -0.41
C ILE A 55 25.70 2.27 1.04
N LEU A 56 26.64 1.43 1.48
CA LEU A 56 26.68 0.91 2.84
C LEU A 56 26.76 2.05 3.86
N ARG A 57 27.59 3.06 3.61
CA ARG A 57 27.70 4.21 4.53
C ARG A 57 26.43 5.05 4.61
N ASN A 58 25.83 5.36 3.46
CA ASN A 58 24.88 6.48 3.40
C ASN A 58 23.42 6.05 3.22
N ASP A 59 23.18 4.82 2.73
CA ASP A 59 21.84 4.28 2.48
C ASP A 59 21.51 3.11 3.44
N THR A 60 22.27 2.93 4.52
CA THR A 60 21.98 1.94 5.58
C THR A 60 22.00 2.54 6.98
N ARG A 61 21.45 1.79 7.94
CA ARG A 61 21.44 2.08 9.37
C ARG A 61 21.59 0.77 10.15
N LEU A 62 22.38 0.78 11.22
CA LEU A 62 22.51 -0.36 12.12
C LEU A 62 21.53 -0.21 13.28
N HIS A 63 20.78 -1.27 13.56
CA HIS A 63 19.89 -1.36 14.71
C HIS A 63 20.39 -2.44 15.65
N ARG A 64 20.48 -2.09 16.94
CA ARG A 64 20.59 -3.06 18.02
C ARG A 64 19.20 -3.17 18.65
N CYS A 65 18.69 -4.39 18.69
CA CYS A 65 17.34 -4.70 19.13
C CYS A 65 17.39 -5.57 20.37
N GLU A 66 16.58 -5.24 21.36
CA GLU A 66 16.39 -6.05 22.56
C GLU A 66 15.29 -7.10 22.34
N PRO A 67 15.32 -8.24 23.05
CA PRO A 67 14.24 -9.22 22.99
C PRO A 67 12.87 -8.59 23.28
N GLY A 68 11.88 -8.89 22.43
CA GLY A 68 10.51 -8.39 22.53
C GLY A 68 10.27 -7.02 21.88
N GLU A 69 11.30 -6.42 21.30
CA GLU A 69 11.17 -5.18 20.54
C GLU A 69 10.47 -5.41 19.19
N ILE A 70 9.50 -4.56 18.86
CA ILE A 70 8.81 -4.55 17.57
C ILE A 70 9.64 -3.76 16.55
N ILE A 71 10.19 -4.47 15.57
CA ILE A 71 11.03 -3.89 14.52
C ILE A 71 10.16 -3.34 13.38
N VAL A 72 9.12 -4.08 13.01
CA VAL A 72 8.19 -3.73 11.93
C VAL A 72 6.77 -4.09 12.35
N ARG A 73 5.81 -3.21 12.03
CA ARG A 73 4.38 -3.45 12.25
C ARG A 73 3.68 -3.78 10.95
N GLU A 74 2.78 -4.75 11.00
CA GLU A 74 1.87 -5.06 9.89
C GLU A 74 1.02 -3.82 9.53
N GLY A 75 0.87 -3.56 8.23
CA GLY A 75 0.10 -2.44 7.70
C GLY A 75 0.87 -1.12 7.57
N ASP A 76 2.01 -0.96 8.24
CA ASP A 76 2.85 0.22 8.04
C ASP A 76 3.47 0.20 6.63
N TYR A 77 3.72 1.35 6.02
CA TYR A 77 4.40 1.41 4.72
C TYR A 77 5.90 1.14 4.85
N GLY A 78 6.42 0.17 4.10
CA GLY A 78 7.85 -0.15 4.10
C GLY A 78 8.67 0.75 3.19
N ASN A 79 9.58 1.54 3.75
CA ASN A 79 10.56 2.35 2.99
C ASN A 79 11.97 1.73 2.95
N SER A 80 12.14 0.59 3.61
CA SER A 80 13.44 -0.06 3.86
C SER A 80 13.27 -1.58 3.96
N ALA A 81 14.36 -2.31 3.77
CA ALA A 81 14.45 -3.73 4.07
C ALA A 81 15.42 -3.94 5.23
N PHE A 82 15.31 -5.06 5.93
CA PHE A 82 16.16 -5.41 7.04
C PHE A 82 16.92 -6.69 6.73
N LEU A 83 18.20 -6.73 7.06
CA LEU A 83 19.06 -7.92 7.03
C LEU A 83 19.48 -8.24 8.46
N VAL A 84 19.25 -9.47 8.89
CA VAL A 84 19.69 -9.93 10.22
C VAL A 84 21.19 -10.21 10.15
N LEU A 85 21.99 -9.50 10.96
CA LEU A 85 23.45 -9.67 11.01
C LEU A 85 23.89 -10.56 12.17
N ALA A 86 23.15 -10.54 13.28
CA ALA A 86 23.36 -11.35 14.47
C ALA A 86 22.05 -11.47 15.26
N GLY A 87 21.90 -12.54 16.04
CA GLY A 87 20.67 -12.84 16.79
C GLY A 87 19.57 -13.44 15.92
N SER A 88 18.33 -13.40 16.40
CA SER A 88 17.15 -13.92 15.74
C SER A 88 15.95 -12.99 15.90
N THR A 89 15.09 -12.97 14.88
CA THR A 89 13.82 -12.23 14.86
C THR A 89 12.67 -13.17 14.53
N ALA A 90 11.49 -12.94 15.07
CA ALA A 90 10.30 -13.73 14.79
C ALA A 90 9.29 -12.92 13.96
N VAL A 91 8.76 -13.54 12.90
CA VAL A 91 7.68 -13.00 12.08
C VAL A 91 6.34 -13.50 12.60
N LEU A 92 5.49 -12.56 13.01
CA LEU A 92 4.12 -12.80 13.45
C LEU A 92 3.17 -12.60 12.27
N VAL A 93 2.55 -13.69 11.83
CA VAL A 93 1.64 -13.70 10.67
C VAL A 93 0.19 -13.38 11.06
N ARG A 94 -0.14 -13.44 12.37
CA ARG A 94 -1.44 -12.96 12.87
C ARG A 94 -1.36 -11.49 13.25
N SER A 95 -2.32 -10.72 12.76
CA SER A 95 -2.45 -9.32 13.13
C SER A 95 -2.66 -9.17 14.63
N LEU A 96 -1.69 -8.52 15.28
CA LEU A 96 -1.85 -8.06 16.65
C LEU A 96 -2.91 -6.95 16.69
N LEU A 97 -3.57 -6.78 17.83
CA LEU A 97 -4.55 -5.70 17.99
C LEU A 97 -3.87 -4.33 17.80
N PRO A 98 -4.56 -3.31 17.24
CA PRO A 98 -3.98 -1.98 17.03
C PRO A 98 -3.35 -1.37 18.30
N GLU A 99 -3.94 -1.63 19.46
CA GLU A 99 -3.44 -1.22 20.78
C GLU A 99 -2.08 -1.86 21.12
N GLN A 100 -1.90 -3.15 20.77
CA GLN A 100 -0.63 -3.87 20.96
C GLN A 100 0.46 -3.43 19.98
N LEU A 101 0.05 -2.85 18.84
CA LEU A 101 0.94 -2.23 17.85
C LEU A 101 1.27 -0.76 18.19
N GLY A 102 0.76 -0.24 19.31
CA GLY A 102 0.96 1.15 19.75
C GLY A 102 0.31 2.17 18.81
N ARG A 103 -0.71 1.80 18.04
CA ARG A 103 -1.44 2.75 17.20
C ARG A 103 -2.43 3.54 18.05
N THR A 104 -2.21 4.84 18.19
CA THR A 104 -3.21 5.75 18.77
C THR A 104 -4.25 6.09 17.71
N SER A 105 -5.50 5.69 17.90
CA SER A 105 -6.60 6.23 17.11
C SER A 105 -6.77 7.70 17.47
N ASN A 106 -6.49 8.59 16.51
CA ASN A 106 -6.83 9.99 16.65
C ASN A 106 -8.35 10.10 16.45
N GLU A 107 -9.12 9.83 17.51
CA GLU A 107 -10.57 9.98 17.46
C GLU A 107 -10.89 11.44 17.14
N LYS A 108 -11.68 11.64 16.08
CA LYS A 108 -12.18 12.97 15.73
C LYS A 108 -13.03 13.45 16.90
N LEU A 109 -12.62 14.56 17.52
CA LEU A 109 -13.35 15.19 18.61
C LEU A 109 -14.85 15.29 18.25
N SER A 110 -15.70 14.80 19.15
CA SER A 110 -17.15 14.96 19.04
C SER A 110 -17.50 16.45 18.99
N TRP A 111 -18.62 16.80 18.34
CA TRP A 111 -19.11 18.18 18.30
C TRP A 111 -19.27 18.79 19.71
N THR A 112 -19.63 17.98 20.71
CA THR A 112 -19.73 18.41 22.11
C THR A 112 -18.38 18.68 22.76
N GLU A 113 -17.33 17.98 22.34
CA GLU A 113 -15.95 18.14 22.83
C GLU A 113 -15.27 19.34 22.16
N ALA A 114 -15.49 19.53 20.86
CA ALA A 114 -15.06 20.71 20.14
C ALA A 114 -15.70 21.99 20.73
N LEU A 115 -16.99 21.93 21.11
CA LEU A 115 -17.70 23.04 21.74
C LEU A 115 -17.17 23.34 23.16
N ARG A 116 -16.90 22.31 23.97
CA ARG A 116 -16.22 22.48 25.27
C ARG A 116 -14.82 23.07 25.13
N GLY A 117 -14.06 22.63 24.13
CA GLY A 117 -12.74 23.17 23.82
C GLY A 117 -12.80 24.64 23.41
N TYR A 118 -13.81 25.04 22.65
CA TYR A 118 -14.06 26.43 22.28
C TYR A 118 -14.41 27.31 23.49
N LEU A 119 -15.26 26.82 24.40
CA LEU A 119 -15.65 27.53 25.63
C LEU A 119 -14.52 27.63 26.66
N ARG A 120 -13.52 26.74 26.59
CA ARG A 120 -12.33 26.74 27.45
C ARG A 120 -11.11 27.43 26.83
N ARG A 121 -11.26 28.09 25.68
CA ARG A 121 -10.13 28.82 25.05
C ARG A 121 -9.61 29.90 25.99
N SER A 122 -8.39 29.70 26.49
CA SER A 122 -7.57 30.76 27.06
C SER A 122 -7.46 31.92 26.05
N ARG A 123 -7.69 33.15 26.51
CA ARG A 123 -7.56 34.39 25.70
C ARG A 123 -6.11 34.80 25.45
N VAL A 124 -5.14 34.00 25.87
CA VAL A 124 -3.72 34.25 25.61
C VAL A 124 -3.36 33.62 24.27
N PRO A 125 -2.80 34.37 23.31
CA PRO A 125 -2.23 33.80 22.09
C PRO A 125 -1.17 32.78 22.49
N GLU A 126 -1.34 31.52 22.10
CA GLU A 126 -0.38 30.46 22.41
C GLU A 126 0.85 30.63 21.52
N SER A 127 1.74 31.57 21.87
CA SER A 127 3.07 31.65 21.28
C SER A 127 3.91 30.53 21.89
N ARG A 128 4.00 29.40 21.21
CA ARG A 128 4.86 28.28 21.63
C ARG A 128 6.27 28.57 21.15
N SER A 129 7.22 28.68 22.08
CA SER A 129 8.65 28.67 21.75
C SER A 129 9.09 27.23 21.38
N PRO A 130 10.06 27.05 20.47
CA PRO A 130 10.49 25.73 20.00
C PRO A 130 10.91 24.76 21.11
N GLU A 131 11.39 25.30 22.24
CA GLU A 131 11.83 24.54 23.42
C GLU A 131 10.65 23.87 24.16
N GLN A 132 9.43 24.40 24.02
CA GLN A 132 8.20 23.86 24.64
C GLN A 132 7.48 22.80 23.79
N VAL A 133 8.03 22.45 22.61
CA VAL A 133 7.61 21.28 21.81
C VAL A 133 8.49 20.05 22.13
N SER A 134 9.30 20.13 23.19
CA SER A 134 9.76 18.91 23.85
C SER A 134 8.55 18.25 24.51
N ILE A 135 8.13 17.13 23.91
CA ILE A 135 7.09 16.23 24.43
C ILE A 135 7.35 16.06 25.93
N SER A 136 6.45 16.60 26.75
CA SER A 136 6.58 16.58 28.19
C SER A 136 6.50 15.13 28.65
N ASN A 137 7.65 14.56 29.00
CA ASN A 137 7.84 13.26 29.63
C ASN A 137 7.23 13.25 31.04
N ALA A 138 5.90 13.27 31.12
CA ALA A 138 5.15 13.07 32.36
C ALA A 138 3.89 12.26 32.04
N ILE A 139 4.09 11.01 31.63
CA ILE A 139 3.07 9.96 31.66
C ILE A 139 3.61 8.90 32.62
N ASP A 140 2.80 8.54 33.60
CA ASP A 140 3.08 7.53 34.63
C ASP A 140 3.80 6.30 34.06
N ASP A 141 4.93 5.97 34.71
CA ASP A 141 5.98 5.03 34.28
C ASP A 141 5.59 3.54 34.45
N SER A 142 4.31 3.20 34.31
CA SER A 142 3.82 1.82 34.53
C SER A 142 2.98 1.22 33.40
N THR A 143 2.63 1.98 32.36
CA THR A 143 1.73 1.50 31.28
C THR A 143 2.18 1.79 29.84
N SER A 144 3.33 2.42 29.59
CA SER A 144 3.76 2.71 28.22
C SER A 144 4.59 1.57 27.62
N SER A 145 4.14 1.05 26.49
CA SER A 145 4.85 0.06 25.65
C SER A 145 6.01 0.67 24.84
N VAL A 146 6.39 1.93 25.12
CA VAL A 146 7.42 2.67 24.39
C VAL A 146 8.58 2.96 25.33
N ARG A 147 9.75 2.39 25.05
CA ARG A 147 11.00 2.64 25.80
C ARG A 147 12.05 3.27 24.88
N ARG A 148 13.02 3.95 25.47
CA ARG A 148 14.18 4.47 24.73
C ARG A 148 15.28 3.40 24.76
N VAL A 149 15.66 2.89 23.58
CA VAL A 149 16.79 1.99 23.39
C VAL A 149 17.84 2.79 22.61
N ASP A 150 19.02 2.98 23.21
CA ASP A 150 20.03 3.93 22.75
C ASP A 150 19.44 5.36 22.55
N ASP A 151 19.39 5.85 21.31
CA ASP A 151 18.87 7.17 20.94
C ASP A 151 17.51 7.15 20.21
N ARG A 152 16.84 6.00 20.16
CA ARG A 152 15.54 5.84 19.47
C ARG A 152 14.43 5.41 20.42
N GLN A 153 13.20 5.79 20.08
CA GLN A 153 12.00 5.23 20.70
C GLN A 153 11.72 3.86 20.08
N ALA A 154 11.61 2.84 20.93
CA ALA A 154 11.34 1.47 20.56
C ALA A 154 10.05 1.00 21.23
N LEU A 155 9.21 0.31 20.45
CA LEU A 155 7.97 -0.30 20.93
C LEU A 155 8.26 -1.72 21.38
N PHE A 156 7.83 -2.07 22.58
CA PHE A 156 7.97 -3.40 23.15
C PHE A 156 6.61 -4.09 23.21
N LEU A 157 6.59 -5.36 22.82
CA LEU A 157 5.38 -6.17 22.91
C LEU A 157 5.13 -6.56 24.37
N GLN A 158 3.96 -6.20 24.90
CA GLN A 158 3.52 -6.66 26.22
C GLN A 158 3.28 -8.17 26.20
N ASP A 159 3.76 -8.88 27.23
CA ASP A 159 3.68 -10.34 27.36
C ASP A 159 4.33 -11.14 26.20
N PHE A 160 5.52 -10.71 25.76
CA PHE A 160 6.35 -11.34 24.73
C PHE A 160 6.39 -12.89 24.80
N ASP A 161 6.68 -13.46 25.98
CA ASP A 161 6.75 -14.91 26.18
C ASP A 161 5.41 -15.61 25.96
N ALA A 162 4.29 -14.98 26.31
CA ALA A 162 2.96 -15.55 26.13
C ALA A 162 2.53 -15.53 24.66
N VAL A 163 2.91 -14.50 23.91
CA VAL A 163 2.62 -14.39 22.46
C VAL A 163 3.41 -15.44 21.68
N LEU A 164 4.71 -15.57 21.94
CA LEU A 164 5.54 -16.62 21.33
C LEU A 164 5.05 -18.03 21.66
N ARG A 165 4.55 -18.27 22.89
CA ARG A 165 4.00 -19.57 23.30
C ARG A 165 2.60 -19.85 22.71
N ARG A 166 1.73 -18.85 22.59
CA ARG A 166 0.38 -19.01 22.00
C ARG A 166 0.43 -19.39 20.54
N ASP A 167 1.32 -18.78 19.75
CA ASP A 167 1.49 -19.17 18.35
C ASP A 167 2.11 -20.57 18.21
N ARG A 168 3.03 -20.96 19.11
CA ARG A 168 3.52 -22.35 19.16
C ARG A 168 2.43 -23.38 19.50
N ALA A 169 1.37 -22.98 20.21
CA ALA A 169 0.27 -23.86 20.61
C ALA A 169 -0.95 -23.84 19.66
N GLY A 170 -0.96 -22.96 18.65
CA GLY A 170 -2.11 -22.73 17.77
C GLY A 170 -1.75 -22.63 16.28
N SER A 171 -1.67 -23.76 15.59
CA SER A 171 -1.69 -23.97 14.12
C SER A 171 -0.74 -23.18 13.20
N GLN A 172 0.01 -22.17 13.62
CA GLN A 172 1.07 -21.54 12.81
C GLN A 172 2.24 -21.10 13.71
N THR A 173 3.34 -21.83 13.63
CA THR A 173 4.59 -21.51 14.32
C THR A 173 5.16 -20.19 13.76
N PRO A 174 5.63 -19.25 14.60
CA PRO A 174 6.29 -18.04 14.11
C PRO A 174 7.51 -18.41 13.25
N VAL A 175 7.69 -17.74 12.12
CA VAL A 175 8.87 -17.94 11.27
C VAL A 175 10.03 -17.21 11.93
N SER A 176 11.02 -17.96 12.42
CA SER A 176 12.25 -17.40 12.98
C SER A 176 13.23 -17.10 11.86
N LEU A 177 13.74 -15.88 11.83
CA LEU A 177 14.79 -15.42 10.91
C LEU A 177 16.10 -15.22 11.66
N GLY A 178 17.17 -15.83 11.16
CA GLY A 178 18.52 -15.78 11.71
C GLY A 178 19.51 -14.99 10.83
N PRO A 179 20.81 -15.00 11.19
CA PRO A 179 21.82 -14.22 10.49
C PRO A 179 21.93 -14.59 9.00
N GLY A 180 21.91 -13.57 8.13
CA GLY A 180 21.94 -13.71 6.68
C GLY A 180 20.55 -13.64 6.02
N GLU A 181 19.47 -13.79 6.79
CA GLU A 181 18.09 -13.70 6.27
C GLU A 181 17.59 -12.26 6.24
N MET A 182 16.68 -11.98 5.31
CA MET A 182 16.15 -10.64 5.05
C MET A 182 14.64 -10.59 5.20
N PHE A 183 14.11 -9.44 5.63
CA PHE A 183 12.67 -9.19 5.63
C PHE A 183 12.33 -7.76 5.24
N GLY A 184 11.10 -7.57 4.77
CA GLY A 184 10.60 -6.26 4.35
C GLY A 184 11.10 -5.78 2.99
N GLU A 185 11.86 -6.61 2.28
CA GLU A 185 12.28 -6.40 0.90
C GLU A 185 11.10 -6.16 -0.05
N VAL A 186 10.00 -6.90 0.14
CA VAL A 186 8.80 -6.80 -0.69
C VAL A 186 8.17 -5.42 -0.55
N ALA A 187 7.91 -5.01 0.69
CA ALA A 187 7.28 -3.73 0.96
C ALA A 187 8.17 -2.55 0.49
N ALA A 188 9.49 -2.66 0.64
CA ALA A 188 10.43 -1.65 0.13
C ALA A 188 10.46 -1.59 -1.42
N MET A 189 10.46 -2.74 -2.09
CA MET A 189 10.58 -2.82 -3.54
C MET A 189 9.25 -2.52 -4.27
N TYR A 190 8.15 -3.04 -3.75
CA TYR A 190 6.81 -2.92 -4.32
C TYR A 190 5.97 -1.81 -3.68
N ARG A 191 6.52 -1.10 -2.69
CA ARG A 191 5.92 0.10 -2.06
C ARG A 191 4.55 -0.22 -1.43
N SER A 192 4.40 -1.45 -0.98
CA SER A 192 3.21 -1.94 -0.31
C SER A 192 3.31 -1.75 1.20
N PRO A 193 2.17 -1.75 1.91
CA PRO A 193 2.16 -2.01 3.34
C PRO A 193 2.90 -3.31 3.68
N ARG A 194 3.46 -3.37 4.88
CA ARG A 194 4.03 -4.58 5.47
C ARG A 194 2.91 -5.60 5.70
N THR A 195 3.18 -6.86 5.40
CA THR A 195 2.21 -7.96 5.50
C THR A 195 2.28 -8.71 6.82
N ALA A 196 3.33 -8.48 7.62
CA ALA A 196 3.51 -9.12 8.91
C ALA A 196 4.18 -8.17 9.89
N THR A 197 4.02 -8.48 11.18
CA THR A 197 4.75 -7.82 12.26
C THR A 197 6.02 -8.62 12.54
N VAL A 198 7.16 -7.95 12.72
CA VAL A 198 8.44 -8.60 13.03
C VAL A 198 8.94 -8.10 14.37
N ILE A 199 9.30 -9.03 15.24
CA ILE A 199 9.80 -8.77 16.59
C ILE A 199 11.20 -9.37 16.78
N ALA A 200 12.03 -8.78 17.62
CA ALA A 200 13.29 -9.38 18.03
C ALA A 200 13.01 -10.55 19.00
N GLU A 201 13.50 -11.75 18.69
CA GLU A 201 13.36 -12.91 19.57
C GLU A 201 14.51 -12.96 20.59
N THR A 202 15.71 -12.60 20.14
CA THR A 202 16.92 -12.47 20.95
C THR A 202 17.51 -11.07 20.80
N GLU A 203 18.61 -10.78 21.51
CA GLU A 203 19.40 -9.59 21.22
C GLU A 203 19.92 -9.69 19.78
N ALA A 204 19.45 -8.80 18.91
CA ALA A 204 19.67 -8.89 17.48
C ALA A 204 20.33 -7.62 16.93
N THR A 205 21.24 -7.80 16.00
CA THR A 205 21.81 -6.71 15.20
C THR A 205 21.24 -6.78 13.79
N LEU A 206 20.58 -5.71 13.36
CA LEU A 206 19.94 -5.62 12.06
C LEU A 206 20.56 -4.49 11.24
N LEU A 207 20.71 -4.73 9.94
CA LEU A 207 21.01 -3.70 8.97
C LEU A 207 19.74 -3.28 8.27
N GLU A 208 19.26 -2.08 8.53
CA GLU A 208 18.21 -1.46 7.75
C GLU A 208 18.81 -0.83 6.49
N ILE A 209 18.28 -1.19 5.32
CA ILE A 209 18.71 -0.72 4.01
C ILE A 209 17.58 0.08 3.39
N ARG A 210 17.83 1.34 3.06
CA ARG A 210 16.86 2.20 2.37
C ARG A 210 16.52 1.63 1.00
N TRP A 211 15.27 1.78 0.53
CA TRP A 211 14.85 1.21 -0.75
C TRP A 211 15.70 1.69 -1.96
N GLN A 212 16.21 2.93 -1.96
CA GLN A 212 17.12 3.40 -3.02
C GLN A 212 18.43 2.63 -3.02
N GLY A 213 19.00 2.38 -1.83
CA GLY A 213 20.20 1.56 -1.65
C GLY A 213 19.93 0.13 -2.12
N LEU A 214 18.82 -0.47 -1.67
CA LEU A 214 18.39 -1.81 -2.05
C LEU A 214 18.22 -1.96 -3.57
N LYS A 215 17.60 -0.98 -4.24
CA LYS A 215 17.45 -0.96 -5.70
C LYS A 215 18.80 -0.98 -6.42
N ILE A 216 19.82 -0.30 -5.87
CA ILE A 216 21.16 -0.27 -6.47
C ILE A 216 21.93 -1.56 -6.16
N LEU A 217 21.77 -2.14 -4.96
CA LEU A 217 22.37 -3.43 -4.60
C LEU A 217 21.94 -4.56 -5.54
N ARG A 218 20.68 -4.54 -6.02
CA ARG A 218 20.17 -5.48 -7.04
C ARG A 218 20.86 -5.39 -8.42
N ARG A 219 21.77 -4.43 -8.65
CA ARG A 219 22.62 -4.46 -9.85
C ARG A 219 23.59 -5.64 -9.81
N ASP A 220 23.92 -6.13 -8.61
CA ASP A 220 24.56 -7.41 -8.46
C ASP A 220 23.54 -8.53 -8.68
N LYS A 221 23.80 -9.38 -9.68
CA LYS A 221 22.87 -10.42 -10.10
C LYS A 221 22.67 -11.48 -9.01
N THR A 222 23.73 -11.87 -8.32
CA THR A 222 23.67 -12.89 -7.27
C THR A 222 22.76 -12.42 -6.14
N PHE A 223 22.95 -11.18 -5.70
CA PHE A 223 22.10 -10.58 -4.67
C PHE A 223 20.63 -10.45 -5.12
N ALA A 224 20.39 -10.06 -6.37
CA ALA A 224 19.04 -9.99 -6.91
C ALA A 224 18.35 -11.37 -6.94
N ASP A 225 19.06 -12.40 -7.38
CA ASP A 225 18.57 -13.78 -7.43
C ASP A 225 18.29 -14.31 -6.01
N THR A 226 19.15 -14.03 -5.03
CA THR A 226 18.92 -14.39 -3.62
C THR A 226 17.67 -13.72 -3.06
N LEU A 227 17.46 -12.43 -3.35
CA LEU A 227 16.27 -11.69 -2.89
C LEU A 227 14.98 -12.29 -3.44
N ASP A 228 14.99 -12.65 -4.73
CA ASP A 228 13.83 -13.24 -5.42
C ASP A 228 13.55 -14.68 -4.93
N SER A 229 14.59 -15.48 -4.65
CA SER A 229 14.45 -16.82 -4.05
C SER A 229 13.91 -16.77 -2.62
N HIS A 230 14.44 -15.88 -1.78
CA HIS A 230 14.01 -15.72 -0.39
C HIS A 230 12.52 -15.35 -0.31
N TYR A 231 12.06 -14.48 -1.22
CA TYR A 231 10.64 -14.16 -1.37
C TYR A 231 9.79 -15.41 -1.66
N ARG A 232 10.24 -16.23 -2.60
CA ARG A 232 9.51 -17.43 -3.04
C ARG A 232 9.41 -18.48 -1.92
N GLU A 233 10.48 -18.65 -1.14
CA GLU A 233 10.54 -19.63 -0.06
C GLU A 233 9.70 -19.22 1.15
N HIS A 234 9.79 -17.97 1.60
CA HIS A 234 9.23 -17.54 2.88
C HIS A 234 7.90 -16.81 2.78
N TRP A 235 7.69 -16.02 1.72
CA TRP A 235 6.56 -15.09 1.66
C TRP A 235 5.44 -15.52 0.70
N LEU A 236 5.78 -16.24 -0.38
CA LEU A 236 4.79 -16.67 -1.36
C LEU A 236 3.69 -17.51 -0.71
N ARG A 237 4.03 -18.44 0.20
CA ARG A 237 3.05 -19.27 0.91
C ARG A 237 2.05 -18.44 1.71
N ILE A 238 2.55 -17.44 2.43
CA ILE A 238 1.74 -16.54 3.26
C ILE A 238 0.78 -15.76 2.35
N HIS A 239 1.29 -15.17 1.26
CA HIS A 239 0.46 -14.45 0.30
C HIS A 239 -0.57 -15.34 -0.39
N LEU A 240 -0.22 -16.57 -0.75
CA LEU A 240 -1.16 -17.52 -1.33
C LEU A 240 -2.29 -17.81 -0.32
N ARG A 241 -1.99 -17.97 0.99
CA ARG A 241 -3.02 -18.19 2.02
C ARG A 241 -3.98 -17.01 2.22
N GLU A 242 -3.56 -15.79 1.95
CA GLU A 242 -4.43 -14.62 2.03
C GLU A 242 -5.48 -14.58 0.90
N LEU A 243 -5.24 -15.31 -0.20
CA LEU A 243 -6.16 -15.33 -1.33
C LEU A 243 -7.41 -16.17 -1.01
N PRO A 244 -8.63 -15.66 -1.28
CA PRO A 244 -9.85 -16.35 -0.88
C PRO A 244 -10.00 -17.77 -1.44
N LEU A 245 -9.60 -18.02 -2.70
CA LEU A 245 -9.56 -19.38 -3.30
C LEU A 245 -8.59 -20.35 -2.62
N LEU A 246 -7.53 -19.87 -1.96
CA LEU A 246 -6.41 -20.70 -1.52
C LEU A 246 -6.26 -20.79 0.00
N ARG A 247 -7.05 -20.01 0.75
CA ARG A 247 -6.97 -19.89 2.21
C ARG A 247 -7.17 -21.19 2.99
N TYR A 248 -7.84 -22.17 2.41
CA TYR A 248 -8.17 -23.45 3.05
C TYR A 248 -7.47 -24.66 2.42
N LEU A 249 -6.42 -24.44 1.63
CA LEU A 249 -5.67 -25.55 1.04
C LEU A 249 -4.92 -26.34 2.12
N PRO A 250 -4.94 -27.69 2.04
CA PRO A 250 -4.02 -28.52 2.82
C PRO A 250 -2.56 -28.12 2.56
N GLU A 251 -1.69 -28.30 3.56
CA GLU A 251 -0.26 -27.93 3.44
C GLU A 251 0.41 -28.57 2.21
N SER A 252 0.14 -29.85 1.94
CA SER A 252 0.71 -30.57 0.80
C SER A 252 0.32 -29.96 -0.56
N SER A 253 -0.92 -29.50 -0.69
CA SER A 253 -1.41 -28.85 -1.91
C SER A 253 -0.85 -27.43 -2.01
N LEU A 254 -0.75 -26.72 -0.89
CA LEU A 254 -0.13 -25.39 -0.86
C LEU A 254 1.36 -25.45 -1.23
N ASP A 255 2.09 -26.48 -0.81
CA ASP A 255 3.49 -26.73 -1.18
C ASP A 255 3.64 -26.80 -2.71
N ARG A 256 2.81 -27.63 -3.35
CA ARG A 256 2.83 -27.82 -4.80
C ARG A 256 2.42 -26.56 -5.54
N VAL A 257 1.36 -25.89 -5.09
CA VAL A 257 0.92 -24.61 -5.67
C VAL A 257 2.04 -23.57 -5.59
N ALA A 258 2.67 -23.40 -4.42
CA ALA A 258 3.76 -22.44 -4.24
C ALA A 258 4.98 -22.78 -5.13
N ALA A 259 5.34 -24.06 -5.22
CA ALA A 259 6.45 -24.52 -6.06
C ALA A 259 6.20 -24.25 -7.55
N SER A 260 4.96 -24.45 -8.03
CA SER A 260 4.59 -24.29 -9.44
C SER A 260 4.20 -22.87 -9.85
N THR A 261 3.85 -21.99 -8.90
CA THR A 261 3.41 -20.62 -9.21
C THR A 261 4.54 -19.81 -9.83
N GLN A 262 4.30 -19.18 -10.98
CA GLN A 262 5.25 -18.28 -11.62
C GLN A 262 4.89 -16.83 -11.33
N MET A 263 5.91 -15.98 -11.14
CA MET A 263 5.70 -14.54 -10.99
C MET A 263 6.14 -13.86 -12.27
N HIS A 264 5.24 -13.11 -12.89
CA HIS A 264 5.52 -12.42 -14.14
C HIS A 264 5.08 -10.96 -14.07
N SER A 265 5.95 -10.09 -14.55
CA SER A 265 5.70 -8.65 -14.68
C SER A 265 5.44 -8.31 -16.15
N PHE A 266 4.29 -7.72 -16.42
CA PHE A 266 3.89 -7.27 -17.74
C PHE A 266 3.98 -5.74 -17.79
N GLY A 267 4.53 -5.22 -18.89
CA GLY A 267 4.78 -3.77 -19.04
C GLY A 267 6.04 -3.31 -18.29
N ARG A 268 6.12 -2.00 -18.01
CA ARG A 268 7.28 -1.39 -17.36
C ARG A 268 6.84 -0.66 -16.10
N MET A 269 7.58 -0.87 -15.01
CA MET A 269 7.34 -0.19 -13.73
C MET A 269 7.50 1.35 -13.84
N GLU A 270 8.25 1.82 -14.83
CA GLU A 270 8.38 3.23 -15.24
C GLU A 270 7.25 3.63 -16.22
N TRP A 271 6.02 3.22 -15.90
CA TRP A 271 4.84 3.40 -16.74
C TRP A 271 4.54 4.86 -17.09
N ASN A 272 5.03 5.81 -16.29
CA ASN A 272 4.81 7.25 -16.52
C ASN A 272 5.41 7.73 -17.84
N ALA A 273 6.58 7.21 -18.24
CA ALA A 273 7.22 7.57 -19.50
C ALA A 273 6.42 7.03 -20.70
N ASP A 274 5.86 5.83 -20.57
CA ASP A 274 5.01 5.22 -21.60
C ASP A 274 3.64 5.92 -21.67
N TYR A 275 3.06 6.27 -20.52
CA TYR A 275 1.81 6.99 -20.43
C TYR A 275 1.90 8.40 -21.05
N GLN A 276 2.96 9.16 -20.76
CA GLN A 276 3.16 10.49 -21.36
C GLN A 276 3.26 10.44 -22.90
N ARG A 277 3.78 9.34 -23.45
CA ARG A 277 3.84 9.10 -24.90
C ARG A 277 2.50 8.67 -25.47
N THR A 278 1.85 7.70 -24.85
CA THR A 278 0.62 7.06 -25.34
C THR A 278 -0.63 7.91 -25.13
N ARG A 279 -0.70 8.77 -24.10
CA ARG A 279 -1.88 9.62 -23.83
C ARG A 279 -2.26 10.57 -24.98
N LYS A 280 -1.32 10.83 -25.91
CA LYS A 280 -1.53 11.66 -27.10
C LYS A 280 -2.19 10.91 -28.26
N LEU A 281 -2.22 9.57 -28.20
CA LEU A 281 -2.77 8.72 -29.24
C LEU A 281 -4.30 8.63 -29.12
N PRO A 282 -5.02 8.32 -30.21
CA PRO A 282 -6.42 7.91 -30.14
C PRO A 282 -6.63 6.70 -29.22
N VAL A 283 -7.78 6.61 -28.55
CA VAL A 283 -8.07 5.58 -27.52
C VAL A 283 -7.82 4.14 -28.02
N HIS A 284 -8.22 3.81 -29.25
CA HIS A 284 -8.01 2.46 -29.81
C HIS A 284 -6.52 2.09 -29.88
N GLN A 285 -5.66 3.02 -30.31
CA GLN A 285 -4.21 2.80 -30.39
C GLN A 285 -3.57 2.71 -29.00
N GLN A 286 -4.12 3.43 -28.01
CA GLN A 286 -3.68 3.28 -26.62
C GLN A 286 -3.93 1.85 -26.14
N ILE A 287 -5.15 1.32 -26.35
CA ILE A 287 -5.51 -0.06 -25.96
C ILE A 287 -4.61 -1.08 -26.69
N GLU A 288 -4.35 -0.88 -27.98
CA GLU A 288 -3.50 -1.79 -28.76
C GLU A 288 -2.04 -1.79 -28.31
N SER A 289 -1.54 -0.65 -27.80
CA SER A 289 -0.17 -0.53 -27.27
C SER A 289 0.04 -1.21 -25.91
N GLU A 290 -1.06 -1.56 -25.21
CA GLU A 290 -0.98 -2.21 -23.90
C GLU A 290 -0.54 -3.68 -24.03
N PRO A 291 0.49 -4.11 -23.27
CA PRO A 291 0.96 -5.50 -23.29
C PRO A 291 -0.16 -6.49 -23.01
N ILE A 292 -0.28 -7.52 -23.85
CA ILE A 292 -1.23 -8.60 -23.63
C ILE A 292 -0.67 -9.54 -22.55
N VAL A 293 -1.44 -9.72 -21.48
CA VAL A 293 -1.19 -10.71 -20.42
C VAL A 293 -1.74 -12.06 -20.86
N ALA A 294 -2.98 -12.07 -21.35
CA ALA A 294 -3.66 -13.23 -21.88
C ALA A 294 -4.59 -12.80 -23.02
N ALA A 295 -4.65 -13.59 -24.09
CA ALA A 295 -5.37 -13.23 -25.31
C ALA A 295 -6.70 -13.99 -25.43
N GLU A 296 -7.75 -13.27 -25.83
CA GLU A 296 -9.03 -13.86 -26.23
C GLU A 296 -8.83 -14.95 -27.31
N GLY A 297 -9.62 -16.02 -27.21
CA GLY A 297 -9.58 -17.15 -28.14
C GLY A 297 -8.42 -18.13 -27.91
N ARG A 298 -7.46 -17.81 -27.03
CA ARG A 298 -6.43 -18.77 -26.60
C ARG A 298 -6.95 -19.68 -25.50
N MET A 299 -6.40 -20.88 -25.44
CA MET A 299 -6.65 -21.80 -24.32
C MET A 299 -6.01 -21.25 -23.04
N PRO A 300 -6.72 -21.24 -21.91
CA PRO A 300 -6.13 -20.80 -20.65
C PRO A 300 -5.09 -21.81 -20.18
N THR A 301 -3.83 -21.37 -20.04
CA THR A 301 -2.73 -22.17 -19.49
C THR A 301 -2.54 -21.96 -18.00
N ASP A 302 -2.88 -20.77 -17.51
CA ASP A 302 -2.60 -20.33 -16.15
C ASP A 302 -3.79 -19.55 -15.59
N LEU A 303 -4.08 -19.78 -14.30
CA LEU A 303 -4.92 -18.90 -13.50
C LEU A 303 -4.09 -17.66 -13.15
N VAL A 304 -4.55 -16.49 -13.58
CA VAL A 304 -3.83 -15.22 -13.39
C VAL A 304 -4.38 -14.49 -12.19
N ILE A 305 -3.55 -14.25 -11.17
CA ILE A 305 -3.91 -13.46 -9.98
C ILE A 305 -3.13 -12.16 -10.01
N VAL A 306 -3.82 -11.03 -10.05
CA VAL A 306 -3.20 -9.71 -10.08
C VAL A 306 -2.64 -9.39 -8.68
N ARG A 307 -1.33 -9.29 -8.57
CA ARG A 307 -0.64 -8.96 -7.31
C ARG A 307 -0.51 -7.45 -7.11
N SER A 308 -0.17 -6.73 -8.17
CA SER A 308 -0.07 -5.27 -8.18
C SER A 308 -0.21 -4.71 -9.60
N GLY A 309 -0.55 -3.43 -9.70
CA GLY A 309 -0.84 -2.79 -10.98
C GLY A 309 -2.31 -2.91 -11.38
N PHE A 310 -2.61 -2.68 -12.66
CA PHE A 310 -3.97 -2.64 -13.18
C PHE A 310 -4.06 -3.31 -14.55
N GLY A 311 -5.13 -4.07 -14.75
CA GLY A 311 -5.42 -4.79 -15.98
C GLY A 311 -6.70 -4.29 -16.63
N ARG A 312 -6.74 -4.22 -17.95
CA ARG A 312 -7.95 -4.02 -18.74
C ARG A 312 -8.43 -5.37 -19.25
N LEU A 313 -9.72 -5.65 -19.03
CA LEU A 313 -10.43 -6.70 -19.74
C LEU A 313 -11.05 -6.11 -20.99
N SER A 314 -10.65 -6.64 -22.14
CA SER A 314 -11.11 -6.19 -23.45
C SER A 314 -11.59 -7.36 -24.29
N GLN A 315 -12.66 -7.15 -25.05
CA GLN A 315 -13.16 -8.11 -26.03
C GLN A 315 -13.10 -7.51 -27.43
N ALA A 316 -12.78 -8.32 -28.42
CA ALA A 316 -12.81 -7.90 -29.82
C ALA A 316 -14.24 -7.49 -30.22
N PHE A 317 -14.38 -6.29 -30.81
CA PHE A 317 -15.65 -5.77 -31.31
C PHE A 317 -15.44 -5.04 -32.64
N GLY A 318 -15.76 -5.74 -33.74
CA GLY A 318 -15.46 -5.26 -35.09
C GLY A 318 -13.94 -5.12 -35.32
N ALA A 319 -13.52 -3.94 -35.77
CA ALA A 319 -12.10 -3.60 -35.94
C ALA A 319 -11.44 -2.99 -34.67
N SER A 320 -12.12 -3.04 -33.52
CA SER A 320 -11.69 -2.39 -32.29
C SER A 320 -11.78 -3.32 -31.08
N ASN A 321 -11.31 -2.85 -29.93
CA ASN A 321 -11.45 -3.56 -28.65
C ASN A 321 -12.44 -2.81 -27.75
N ARG A 322 -13.45 -3.50 -27.25
CA ARG A 322 -14.38 -2.99 -26.24
C ARG A 322 -13.87 -3.33 -24.85
N THR A 323 -13.69 -2.33 -23.99
CA THR A 323 -13.43 -2.55 -22.56
C THR A 323 -14.67 -3.17 -21.91
N ILE A 324 -14.49 -4.31 -21.25
CA ILE A 324 -15.54 -5.01 -20.51
C ILE A 324 -15.47 -4.68 -19.02
N ALA A 325 -14.26 -4.68 -18.46
CA ALA A 325 -14.02 -4.42 -17.05
C ALA A 325 -12.55 -4.09 -16.81
N TYR A 326 -12.21 -3.82 -15.56
CA TYR A 326 -10.85 -3.60 -15.10
C TYR A 326 -10.53 -4.50 -13.90
N LEU A 327 -9.29 -4.97 -13.80
CA LEU A 327 -8.78 -5.81 -12.73
C LEU A 327 -7.67 -5.08 -11.96
N GLY A 328 -7.75 -5.08 -10.63
CA GLY A 328 -6.71 -4.56 -9.73
C GLY A 328 -6.14 -5.64 -8.82
N LYS A 329 -5.35 -5.26 -7.82
CA LYS A 329 -4.80 -6.19 -6.81
C LYS A 329 -5.88 -7.13 -6.24
N GLY A 330 -5.56 -8.42 -6.15
CA GLY A 330 -6.43 -9.49 -5.64
C GLY A 330 -7.43 -10.05 -6.66
N HIS A 331 -7.62 -9.39 -7.80
CA HIS A 331 -8.53 -9.90 -8.83
C HIS A 331 -7.91 -11.08 -9.58
N ILE A 332 -8.79 -11.98 -10.03
CA ILE A 332 -8.44 -13.24 -10.70
C ILE A 332 -8.97 -13.21 -12.13
N PHE A 333 -8.19 -13.71 -13.08
CA PHE A 333 -8.56 -13.86 -14.48
C PHE A 333 -8.37 -15.31 -14.95
N GLY A 334 -9.31 -15.77 -15.79
CA GLY A 334 -9.33 -17.13 -16.34
C GLY A 334 -9.99 -18.18 -15.44
N LEU A 335 -10.49 -17.82 -14.25
CA LEU A 335 -11.12 -18.74 -13.30
C LEU A 335 -12.29 -19.52 -13.92
N GLU A 336 -13.17 -18.82 -14.65
CA GLU A 336 -14.34 -19.44 -15.27
C GLU A 336 -13.94 -20.49 -16.30
N GLU A 337 -13.07 -20.12 -17.24
CA GLU A 337 -12.66 -21.00 -18.33
C GLU A 337 -11.84 -22.19 -17.82
N ILE A 338 -10.93 -21.99 -16.87
CA ILE A 338 -10.12 -23.07 -16.30
C ILE A 338 -11.00 -24.04 -15.51
N ALA A 339 -11.84 -23.54 -14.61
CA ALA A 339 -12.70 -24.40 -13.80
C ALA A 339 -13.76 -25.12 -14.67
N PHE A 340 -14.28 -24.48 -15.71
CA PHE A 340 -15.12 -25.15 -16.71
C PHE A 340 -14.35 -26.27 -17.43
N ASN A 341 -13.13 -25.99 -17.92
CA ASN A 341 -12.33 -26.96 -18.64
C ASN A 341 -11.90 -28.16 -17.80
N ALA A 342 -11.75 -27.97 -16.49
CA ALA A 342 -11.44 -29.03 -15.53
C ALA A 342 -12.64 -29.92 -15.20
N MET A 343 -13.87 -29.36 -15.18
CA MET A 343 -15.08 -30.10 -14.77
C MET A 343 -15.98 -30.52 -15.93
N ARG A 344 -15.74 -30.04 -17.15
CA ARG A 344 -16.56 -30.36 -18.32
C ARG A 344 -16.56 -31.87 -18.59
N PRO A 345 -17.67 -32.44 -19.08
CA PRO A 345 -17.64 -33.75 -19.70
C PRO A 345 -16.66 -33.76 -20.89
N GLU A 346 -15.98 -34.89 -21.13
CA GLU A 346 -15.06 -35.03 -22.27
C GLU A 346 -15.73 -34.74 -23.62
N SER A 347 -17.04 -35.00 -23.73
CA SER A 347 -17.86 -34.74 -24.92
C SER A 347 -18.09 -33.25 -25.21
N THR A 348 -17.89 -32.38 -24.22
CA THR A 348 -18.07 -30.92 -24.37
C THR A 348 -16.74 -30.30 -24.77
N PRO A 349 -16.64 -29.49 -25.85
CA PRO A 349 -15.37 -28.88 -26.24
C PRO A 349 -14.84 -27.94 -25.15
N PRO A 350 -13.50 -27.78 -25.04
CA PRO A 350 -12.92 -26.84 -24.11
C PRO A 350 -13.28 -25.40 -24.47
N LYS A 351 -13.49 -24.59 -23.44
CA LYS A 351 -13.79 -23.17 -23.54
C LYS A 351 -12.46 -22.38 -23.59
N PRO A 352 -12.16 -21.67 -24.69
CA PRO A 352 -11.05 -20.73 -24.73
C PRO A 352 -11.40 -19.46 -23.94
N LEU A 353 -10.40 -18.63 -23.66
CA LEU A 353 -10.57 -17.33 -23.01
C LEU A 353 -11.56 -16.47 -23.79
N SER A 354 -12.61 -16.02 -23.10
CA SER A 354 -13.67 -15.19 -23.69
C SER A 354 -13.28 -13.72 -23.87
N GLN A 355 -12.20 -13.30 -23.20
CA GLN A 355 -11.72 -11.92 -23.12
C GLN A 355 -10.19 -11.90 -23.14
N SER A 356 -9.62 -10.76 -23.52
CA SER A 356 -8.20 -10.48 -23.36
C SER A 356 -7.94 -9.69 -22.08
N LEU A 357 -6.89 -10.05 -21.35
CA LEU A 357 -6.34 -9.25 -20.25
C LEU A 357 -5.11 -8.49 -20.75
N ARG A 358 -5.11 -7.16 -20.59
CA ARG A 358 -4.01 -6.27 -20.98
C ARG A 358 -3.48 -5.49 -19.79
N ALA A 359 -2.16 -5.33 -19.71
CA ALA A 359 -1.51 -4.57 -18.64
C ALA A 359 -1.59 -3.07 -18.92
N ILE A 360 -2.21 -2.33 -18.00
CA ILE A 360 -2.25 -0.87 -18.05
C ILE A 360 -1.01 -0.31 -17.36
N GLY A 361 0.00 0.04 -18.15
CA GLY A 361 1.29 0.51 -17.64
C GLY A 361 2.15 -0.65 -17.13
N PHE A 362 1.85 -1.14 -15.92
CA PHE A 362 2.41 -2.38 -15.41
C PHE A 362 1.36 -3.24 -14.71
N LEU A 363 1.57 -4.56 -14.77
CA LEU A 363 0.78 -5.54 -14.05
C LEU A 363 1.71 -6.66 -13.61
N ASP A 364 1.82 -6.86 -12.31
CA ASP A 364 2.49 -8.03 -11.74
C ASP A 364 1.44 -9.08 -11.42
N ALA A 365 1.64 -10.29 -11.91
CA ALA A 365 0.74 -11.41 -11.70
C ALA A 365 1.46 -12.63 -11.13
N LEU A 366 0.71 -13.37 -10.31
CA LEU A 366 0.98 -14.77 -10.03
C LEU A 366 0.26 -15.60 -11.08
N LEU A 367 0.97 -16.51 -11.71
CA LEU A 367 0.47 -17.44 -12.72
C LEU A 367 0.51 -18.84 -12.12
N ILE A 368 -0.66 -19.41 -11.86
CA ILE A 368 -0.79 -20.79 -11.35
C ILE A 368 -1.18 -21.68 -12.54
N PRO A 369 -0.38 -22.70 -12.89
CA PRO A 369 -0.72 -23.58 -14.01
C PRO A 369 -2.11 -24.21 -13.87
N ALA A 370 -2.86 -24.30 -14.97
CA ALA A 370 -4.23 -24.80 -14.99
C ALA A 370 -4.35 -26.24 -14.44
N GLU A 371 -3.33 -27.07 -14.69
CA GLU A 371 -3.22 -28.44 -14.18
C GLU A 371 -3.15 -28.46 -12.64
N VAL A 372 -2.27 -27.63 -12.06
CA VAL A 372 -2.12 -27.48 -10.62
C VAL A 372 -3.42 -26.92 -10.01
N PHE A 373 -4.07 -25.98 -10.67
CA PHE A 373 -5.37 -25.50 -10.23
C PHE A 373 -6.42 -26.63 -10.20
N ALA A 374 -6.51 -27.44 -11.25
CA ALA A 374 -7.49 -28.51 -11.33
C ALA A 374 -7.28 -29.61 -10.28
N GLU A 375 -6.01 -29.97 -10.02
CA GLU A 375 -5.64 -31.06 -9.11
C GLU A 375 -5.61 -30.64 -7.64
N ASP A 376 -5.03 -29.48 -7.32
CA ASP A 376 -4.73 -29.08 -5.94
C ASP A 376 -5.65 -28.00 -5.38
N ILE A 377 -6.23 -27.14 -6.24
CA ILE A 377 -7.02 -25.99 -5.78
C ILE A 377 -8.50 -26.31 -5.85
N LEU A 378 -8.98 -26.65 -7.06
CA LEU A 378 -10.39 -26.84 -7.36
C LEU A 378 -11.14 -27.81 -6.41
N PRO A 379 -10.56 -28.91 -5.92
CA PRO A 379 -11.24 -29.80 -4.97
C PRO A 379 -11.60 -29.15 -3.63
N HIS A 380 -10.91 -28.06 -3.27
CA HIS A 380 -11.09 -27.33 -2.01
C HIS A 380 -11.86 -26.01 -2.17
N VAL A 381 -12.14 -25.59 -3.41
CA VAL A 381 -12.90 -24.36 -3.70
C VAL A 381 -14.38 -24.58 -3.37
N ARG A 382 -14.99 -23.60 -2.69
CA ARG A 382 -16.42 -23.65 -2.37
C ARG A 382 -17.25 -23.27 -3.59
N ARG A 383 -18.46 -23.83 -3.69
CA ARG A 383 -19.42 -23.48 -4.75
C ARG A 383 -19.73 -21.98 -4.84
N SER A 384 -19.67 -21.26 -3.72
CA SER A 384 -19.89 -19.80 -3.63
C SER A 384 -18.71 -18.96 -4.17
N GLU A 385 -17.53 -19.57 -4.33
CA GLU A 385 -16.30 -18.93 -4.83
C GLU A 385 -16.12 -19.16 -6.34
N LEU A 386 -17.02 -19.91 -6.97
CA LEU A 386 -17.00 -20.15 -8.41
C LEU A 386 -18.06 -19.32 -9.14
N PRO A 387 -17.77 -18.90 -10.39
CA PRO A 387 -18.77 -18.31 -11.27
C PRO A 387 -20.00 -19.21 -11.41
N GLU A 388 -21.19 -18.61 -11.50
CA GLU A 388 -22.45 -19.35 -11.50
C GLU A 388 -22.55 -20.39 -12.64
N SER A 389 -21.98 -20.08 -13.80
CA SER A 389 -21.89 -20.97 -14.96
C SER A 389 -21.16 -22.28 -14.65
N VAL A 390 -20.17 -22.22 -13.77
CA VAL A 390 -19.30 -23.33 -13.38
C VAL A 390 -19.81 -24.00 -12.10
N ALA A 391 -20.31 -23.23 -11.14
CA ALA A 391 -20.87 -23.73 -9.89
C ALA A 391 -21.98 -24.78 -10.10
N ARG A 392 -22.71 -24.70 -11.23
CA ARG A 392 -23.74 -25.68 -11.62
C ARG A 392 -23.18 -27.07 -11.95
N LEU A 393 -21.93 -27.15 -12.40
CA LEU A 393 -21.23 -28.40 -12.73
C LEU A 393 -20.70 -29.13 -11.50
N MET A 394 -20.55 -28.43 -10.36
CA MET A 394 -20.09 -29.07 -9.12
C MET A 394 -21.11 -30.10 -8.61
N PRO A 395 -20.67 -31.33 -8.26
CA PRO A 395 -21.51 -32.32 -7.61
C PRO A 395 -22.13 -31.74 -6.32
N LYS A 396 -23.42 -31.97 -6.09
CA LYS A 396 -24.03 -31.64 -4.79
C LYS A 396 -23.43 -32.58 -3.75
N VAL A 397 -22.58 -32.06 -2.87
CA VAL A 397 -22.11 -32.82 -1.70
C VAL A 397 -23.30 -33.03 -0.77
N ASN A 398 -23.86 -34.23 -0.77
CA ASN A 398 -24.77 -34.66 0.29
C ASN A 398 -23.94 -34.87 1.55
N HIS A 399 -24.00 -33.94 2.50
CA HIS A 399 -23.59 -34.25 3.87
C HIS A 399 -24.51 -35.34 4.42
N LYS A 400 -24.13 -36.60 4.23
CA LYS A 400 -24.63 -37.69 5.07
C LYS A 400 -24.27 -37.29 6.50
N LYS A 401 -25.30 -36.98 7.31
CA LYS A 401 -25.18 -36.93 8.77
C LYS A 401 -24.45 -38.21 9.19
N SER A 402 -23.23 -38.07 9.68
CA SER A 402 -22.55 -39.15 10.40
C SER A 402 -23.44 -39.50 11.58
N GLY A 403 -23.98 -40.72 11.56
CA GLY A 403 -24.74 -41.28 12.65
C GLY A 403 -23.85 -41.33 13.89
N SER A 404 -24.27 -40.61 14.93
CA SER A 404 -24.03 -41.03 16.30
C SER A 404 -25.39 -41.46 16.83
N ASP A 405 -25.48 -42.75 17.16
CA ASP A 405 -26.65 -43.36 17.76
C ASP A 405 -27.00 -42.64 19.08
N PRO A 406 -28.25 -42.20 19.30
CA PRO A 406 -28.67 -41.75 20.61
C PRO A 406 -29.00 -42.98 21.47
N VAL A 407 -28.14 -43.23 22.46
CA VAL A 407 -28.40 -44.17 23.56
C VAL A 407 -29.70 -43.75 24.25
N HIS A 408 -30.62 -44.70 24.32
CA HIS A 408 -31.86 -44.64 25.08
C HIS A 408 -31.61 -44.24 26.55
N HIS A 409 -32.29 -43.19 27.01
CA HIS A 409 -32.85 -43.19 28.35
C HIS A 409 -34.29 -42.67 28.33
N ALA A 410 -35.19 -43.60 28.61
CA ALA A 410 -36.60 -43.37 28.86
C ALA A 410 -36.83 -42.92 30.32
N ASN A 411 -37.71 -41.95 30.49
CA ASN A 411 -38.68 -41.73 31.59
C ASN A 411 -38.90 -40.22 31.77
N ASP A 412 -40.08 -39.68 32.05
CA ASP A 412 -41.46 -40.17 32.19
C ASP A 412 -42.31 -38.88 32.44
N ARG A 413 -43.62 -38.94 32.15
CA ARG A 413 -44.72 -38.04 32.62
C ARG A 413 -44.95 -36.71 31.85
N ARG A 414 -46.09 -36.60 31.11
CA ARG A 414 -47.44 -36.08 31.51
C ARG A 414 -47.39 -34.57 31.86
N THR A 415 -48.20 -33.62 31.36
CA THR A 415 -49.57 -33.60 30.81
C THR A 415 -49.87 -32.16 30.28
N GLU A 416 -50.90 -32.02 29.42
CA GLU A 416 -51.81 -30.86 29.22
C GLU A 416 -51.25 -29.51 28.69
N GLN A 417 -51.60 -29.04 27.48
CA GLN A 417 -52.83 -28.34 27.01
C GLN A 417 -53.06 -26.90 27.51
N ARG A 418 -53.08 -25.96 26.55
CA ARG A 418 -53.85 -24.68 26.40
C ARG A 418 -52.96 -23.49 25.98
N GLU A 419 -53.08 -23.00 24.75
CA GLU A 419 -54.01 -21.98 24.24
C GLU A 419 -53.63 -20.52 24.55
N ASN A 420 -53.37 -19.81 23.44
CA ASN A 420 -53.70 -18.42 23.11
C ASN A 420 -52.91 -17.19 23.63
N SER A 421 -52.49 -16.42 22.62
CA SER A 421 -52.45 -14.94 22.48
C SER A 421 -51.88 -14.10 23.61
N ASP A 422 -50.82 -13.34 23.32
CA ASP A 422 -51.01 -11.90 23.11
C ASP A 422 -49.80 -11.18 22.52
N ARG A 423 -50.12 -10.15 21.73
CA ARG A 423 -49.19 -9.19 21.13
C ARG A 423 -48.75 -8.17 22.19
N ARG A 424 -47.45 -7.86 22.26
CA ARG A 424 -46.84 -6.51 22.10
C ARG A 424 -45.56 -6.34 22.93
N SER A 425 -44.49 -6.04 22.19
CA SER A 425 -43.42 -5.05 22.43
C SER A 425 -42.50 -5.15 23.66
N ALA A 426 -41.22 -4.96 23.32
CA ALA A 426 -40.11 -4.45 24.13
C ALA A 426 -39.46 -5.44 25.11
N ASP A 427 -38.43 -6.15 24.64
CA ASP A 427 -37.06 -5.89 25.07
C ASP A 427 -36.09 -6.69 24.18
N ARG A 428 -35.16 -6.00 23.50
CA ARG A 428 -34.02 -6.66 22.84
C ARG A 428 -32.76 -6.02 23.40
N SER A 429 -32.36 -6.56 24.55
CA SER A 429 -30.99 -6.54 25.03
C SER A 429 -30.04 -6.92 23.88
N ALA A 430 -29.08 -6.03 23.64
CA ALA A 430 -28.01 -6.18 22.66
C ALA A 430 -27.16 -7.41 23.00
N ASP A 431 -27.43 -8.51 22.31
CA ASP A 431 -26.51 -9.63 22.20
C ASP A 431 -25.48 -9.26 21.12
N HIS A 432 -24.22 -9.15 21.54
CA HIS A 432 -23.07 -8.97 20.65
C HIS A 432 -22.83 -10.25 19.85
N GLY A 433 -23.71 -10.52 18.89
CA GLY A 433 -23.55 -11.56 17.90
C GLY A 433 -22.36 -11.27 17.00
N GLN A 434 -21.35 -12.14 17.07
CA GLN A 434 -20.34 -12.28 16.03
C GLN A 434 -21.01 -12.28 14.65
N PRO A 435 -20.45 -11.58 13.64
CA PRO A 435 -21.03 -11.57 12.31
C PRO A 435 -21.06 -12.99 11.73
N ASP A 436 -22.25 -13.44 11.30
CA ASP A 436 -22.47 -14.72 10.64
C ASP A 436 -21.63 -14.80 9.35
N TRP A 437 -20.74 -15.78 9.27
CA TRP A 437 -19.66 -15.93 8.28
C TRP A 437 -20.14 -16.22 6.84
N LYS A 438 -21.46 -16.14 6.60
CA LYS A 438 -22.10 -16.40 5.31
C LYS A 438 -22.13 -15.18 4.37
N ASP A 439 -21.81 -13.99 4.87
CA ASP A 439 -21.94 -12.73 4.13
C ASP A 439 -20.61 -12.01 3.84
N LEU A 440 -19.50 -12.73 3.67
CA LEU A 440 -18.33 -12.14 3.02
C LEU A 440 -18.59 -12.16 1.50
N PRO A 441 -18.87 -11.00 0.86
CA PRO A 441 -19.02 -10.97 -0.59
C PRO A 441 -17.75 -11.53 -1.20
N SER A 442 -17.89 -12.48 -2.12
CA SER A 442 -16.79 -12.95 -2.96
C SER A 442 -16.16 -11.73 -3.62
N SER A 443 -15.01 -11.28 -3.11
CA SER A 443 -14.20 -10.22 -3.72
C SER A 443 -13.69 -10.64 -5.11
N GLU A 444 -13.98 -11.88 -5.54
CA GLU A 444 -13.64 -12.48 -6.82
C GLU A 444 -14.56 -12.06 -7.98
N GLY A 445 -15.48 -11.11 -7.77
CA GLY A 445 -16.51 -10.81 -8.77
C GLY A 445 -16.90 -9.35 -8.96
N GLN A 446 -16.23 -8.36 -8.37
CA GLN A 446 -16.50 -6.95 -8.76
C GLN A 446 -15.82 -6.62 -10.09
N GLN A 447 -16.34 -7.20 -11.18
CA GLN A 447 -16.13 -6.63 -12.51
C GLN A 447 -16.75 -5.23 -12.51
N PHE A 448 -15.92 -4.20 -12.56
CA PHE A 448 -16.41 -2.83 -12.66
C PHE A 448 -17.06 -2.63 -14.04
N GLN A 449 -18.38 -2.49 -14.07
CA GLN A 449 -19.11 -2.16 -15.30
C GLN A 449 -18.62 -0.82 -15.85
N PRO A 450 -18.32 -0.71 -17.16
CA PRO A 450 -17.72 0.47 -17.75
C PRO A 450 -18.76 1.59 -17.84
N THR A 451 -18.73 2.52 -16.89
CA THR A 451 -19.41 3.82 -17.01
C THR A 451 -18.51 4.81 -17.76
N GLY A 452 -19.10 5.86 -18.36
CA GLY A 452 -18.32 6.92 -19.00
C GLY A 452 -17.29 7.55 -18.05
N LEU A 453 -17.67 7.70 -16.78
CA LEU A 453 -16.80 8.19 -15.71
C LEU A 453 -15.66 7.21 -15.37
N LEU A 454 -15.93 5.91 -15.26
CA LEU A 454 -14.89 4.92 -14.98
C LEU A 454 -13.88 4.82 -16.13
N GLU A 455 -14.38 4.83 -17.37
CA GLU A 455 -13.53 4.85 -18.55
C GLU A 455 -12.65 6.11 -18.56
N PHE A 456 -13.22 7.28 -18.28
CA PHE A 456 -12.47 8.53 -18.11
C PHE A 456 -11.39 8.42 -17.02
N ILE A 457 -11.72 7.85 -15.86
CA ILE A 457 -10.80 7.66 -14.73
C ILE A 457 -9.60 6.79 -15.14
N VAL A 458 -9.85 5.67 -15.82
CA VAL A 458 -8.78 4.74 -16.19
C VAL A 458 -7.96 5.25 -17.38
N GLN A 459 -8.58 5.87 -18.38
CA GLN A 459 -7.87 6.49 -19.51
C GLN A 459 -6.89 7.57 -19.05
N ASN A 460 -7.30 8.38 -18.06
CA ASN A 460 -6.45 9.40 -17.47
C ASN A 460 -5.52 8.86 -16.37
N ARG A 461 -5.53 7.54 -16.11
CA ARG A 461 -4.76 6.86 -15.06
C ARG A 461 -4.97 7.46 -13.67
N ILE A 462 -6.09 8.14 -13.42
CA ILE A 462 -6.36 8.77 -12.12
C ILE A 462 -6.84 7.75 -11.08
N ASN A 463 -7.15 6.52 -11.50
CA ASN A 463 -7.38 5.35 -10.64
C ASN A 463 -6.16 4.95 -9.78
N ASN A 464 -4.97 5.53 -10.03
CA ASN A 464 -3.81 5.37 -9.15
C ASN A 464 -3.88 6.28 -7.91
N GLY A 465 -4.72 7.31 -7.92
CA GLY A 465 -4.80 8.33 -6.86
C GLY A 465 -5.60 7.88 -5.64
N THR A 466 -4.96 7.79 -4.47
CA THR A 466 -5.66 7.49 -3.20
C THR A 466 -6.27 8.72 -2.54
N GLN A 467 -5.89 9.93 -2.97
CA GLN A 467 -6.35 11.21 -2.44
C GLN A 467 -6.51 12.25 -3.57
N ALA A 468 -7.17 11.86 -4.67
CA ALA A 468 -7.45 12.77 -5.77
C ALA A 468 -8.36 13.92 -5.31
N MET A 469 -8.04 15.15 -5.72
CA MET A 469 -8.88 16.31 -5.42
C MET A 469 -9.93 16.47 -6.51
N VAL A 470 -11.20 16.37 -6.13
CA VAL A 470 -12.34 16.49 -7.05
C VAL A 470 -13.17 17.71 -6.64
N VAL A 471 -13.59 18.50 -7.62
CA VAL A 471 -14.46 19.66 -7.44
C VAL A 471 -15.74 19.46 -8.24
N ASP A 472 -16.89 19.62 -7.58
CA ASP A 472 -18.20 19.73 -8.22
C ASP A 472 -18.39 21.17 -8.73
N LEU A 473 -18.42 21.30 -10.05
CA LEU A 473 -18.57 22.58 -10.74
C LEU A 473 -19.97 23.18 -10.59
N ASN A 474 -21.00 22.39 -10.26
CA ASN A 474 -22.35 22.91 -10.01
C ASN A 474 -22.44 23.66 -8.66
N ARG A 475 -21.57 23.31 -7.71
CA ARG A 475 -21.51 23.93 -6.38
C ARG A 475 -20.39 24.96 -6.24
N CYS A 476 -19.36 24.86 -7.08
CA CYS A 476 -18.19 25.72 -6.99
C CYS A 476 -18.47 27.13 -7.55
N THR A 477 -18.51 28.13 -6.68
CA THR A 477 -18.67 29.55 -7.05
C THR A 477 -17.37 30.23 -7.45
N ARG A 478 -16.25 29.50 -7.43
CA ARG A 478 -14.91 30.01 -7.77
C ARG A 478 -14.39 31.14 -6.85
N CYS A 479 -14.78 31.20 -5.59
CA CYS A 479 -14.37 32.23 -4.61
C CYS A 479 -12.88 32.24 -4.19
N ASP A 480 -12.10 31.21 -4.57
CA ASP A 480 -10.68 31.01 -4.25
C ASP A 480 -10.32 30.79 -2.77
N ASP A 481 -11.30 30.56 -1.90
CA ASP A 481 -11.03 30.30 -0.47
C ASP A 481 -10.16 29.04 -0.26
N CYS A 482 -10.35 28.00 -1.07
CA CYS A 482 -9.52 26.80 -1.05
C CYS A 482 -8.04 27.08 -1.40
N VAL A 483 -7.79 28.00 -2.34
CA VAL A 483 -6.44 28.38 -2.76
C VAL A 483 -5.79 29.26 -1.68
N LYS A 484 -6.52 30.26 -1.18
CA LYS A 484 -6.06 31.15 -0.12
C LYS A 484 -5.72 30.38 1.16
N ALA A 485 -6.57 29.44 1.58
CA ALA A 485 -6.32 28.62 2.76
C ALA A 485 -5.08 27.73 2.60
N CYS A 486 -4.87 27.16 1.41
CA CYS A 486 -3.68 26.37 1.14
C CYS A 486 -2.41 27.24 1.16
N ALA A 487 -2.42 28.40 0.52
CA ALA A 487 -1.30 29.33 0.55
C ALA A 487 -0.98 29.78 1.98
N ALA A 488 -1.98 30.16 2.77
CA ALA A 488 -1.81 30.58 4.16
C ALA A 488 -1.22 29.48 5.06
N THR A 489 -1.54 28.21 4.78
CA THR A 489 -0.99 27.05 5.51
C THR A 489 0.47 26.74 5.13
N HIS A 490 0.94 27.26 4.00
CA HIS A 490 2.23 26.92 3.40
C HIS A 490 3.01 28.16 2.97
N ASP A 491 3.06 29.18 3.84
CA ASP A 491 3.93 30.36 3.68
C ASP A 491 3.78 31.08 2.33
N GLY A 492 2.53 31.20 1.86
CA GLY A 492 2.20 31.84 0.59
C GLY A 492 2.37 30.93 -0.65
N ASN A 493 2.70 29.66 -0.48
CA ASN A 493 2.89 28.69 -1.56
C ASN A 493 1.69 27.74 -1.70
N PRO A 494 0.67 28.06 -2.54
CA PRO A 494 -0.43 27.14 -2.79
C PRO A 494 0.07 25.87 -3.50
N ARG A 495 -0.14 24.71 -2.86
CA ARG A 495 0.39 23.40 -3.29
C ARG A 495 -0.52 22.64 -4.27
N PHE A 496 -1.46 23.34 -4.91
CA PHE A 496 -2.31 22.85 -5.99
C PHE A 496 -2.76 24.01 -6.88
N VAL A 497 -3.30 23.71 -8.06
CA VAL A 497 -4.00 24.69 -8.90
C VAL A 497 -5.36 24.19 -9.26
N ARG A 498 -6.35 25.08 -9.20
CA ARG A 498 -7.76 24.85 -9.50
C ARG A 498 -8.05 24.69 -11.00
N THR A 499 -7.19 23.94 -11.69
CA THR A 499 -7.25 23.55 -13.10
C THR A 499 -7.06 22.03 -13.18
N GLY A 500 -7.48 21.40 -14.27
CA GLY A 500 -7.34 19.96 -14.44
C GLY A 500 -8.26 19.40 -15.50
N ILE A 501 -8.37 18.08 -15.53
CA ILE A 501 -9.24 17.36 -16.46
C ILE A 501 -10.66 17.34 -15.90
N SER A 502 -11.66 17.43 -16.77
CA SER A 502 -13.07 17.42 -16.36
C SER A 502 -13.87 16.34 -17.06
N HIS A 503 -14.86 15.81 -16.35
CA HIS A 503 -15.87 14.90 -16.88
C HIS A 503 -17.23 15.35 -16.34
N GLU A 504 -18.12 15.81 -17.22
CA GLU A 504 -19.41 16.41 -16.84
C GLU A 504 -19.22 17.55 -15.81
N GLN A 505 -19.92 17.52 -14.68
CA GLN A 505 -19.77 18.51 -13.60
C GLN A 505 -18.52 18.33 -12.74
N LEU A 506 -17.69 17.30 -12.97
CA LEU A 506 -16.55 16.99 -12.11
C LEU A 506 -15.24 17.52 -12.69
N LEU A 507 -14.52 18.31 -11.90
CA LEU A 507 -13.16 18.73 -12.17
C LEU A 507 -12.18 17.96 -11.28
N PHE A 508 -11.28 17.19 -11.89
CA PHE A 508 -10.17 16.53 -11.21
C PHE A 508 -8.97 17.46 -11.21
N VAL A 509 -8.74 18.08 -10.06
CA VAL A 509 -7.84 19.21 -9.88
C VAL A 509 -6.37 18.76 -9.91
N GLN A 510 -5.50 19.60 -10.46
CA GLN A 510 -4.04 19.47 -10.41
C GLN A 510 -3.52 19.69 -8.98
N ALA A 511 -3.79 18.71 -8.14
CA ALA A 511 -3.29 18.55 -6.78
C ALA A 511 -2.70 17.15 -6.64
N CYS A 512 -1.63 16.99 -5.86
CA CYS A 512 -1.02 15.67 -5.63
C CYS A 512 -2.08 14.63 -5.23
N MET A 513 -2.14 13.52 -5.97
CA MET A 513 -3.15 12.47 -5.83
C MET A 513 -2.79 11.42 -4.77
N GLN A 514 -1.63 11.53 -4.13
CA GLN A 514 -1.09 10.52 -3.21
C GLN A 514 -1.14 9.11 -3.84
N CYS A 515 -0.50 8.97 -5.01
CA CYS A 515 -0.61 7.75 -5.80
C CYS A 515 -0.26 6.49 -5.00
N SER A 516 -0.96 5.39 -5.28
CA SER A 516 -0.63 4.08 -4.73
C SER A 516 0.81 3.69 -5.11
N ASP A 517 1.19 3.96 -6.37
CA ASP A 517 2.54 3.85 -6.91
C ASP A 517 3.12 5.25 -7.25
N PRO A 518 3.85 5.89 -6.31
CA PRO A 518 4.37 7.24 -6.50
C PRO A 518 5.66 7.27 -7.33
N VAL A 519 5.53 7.43 -8.65
CA VAL A 519 6.67 7.59 -9.58
C VAL A 519 7.62 8.73 -9.21
N CYS A 520 7.12 9.79 -8.56
CA CYS A 520 7.94 10.88 -8.04
C CYS A 520 8.89 10.43 -6.92
N MET A 521 8.45 9.47 -6.10
CA MET A 521 9.28 8.84 -5.08
C MET A 521 10.35 7.96 -5.74
N ILE A 522 9.94 7.13 -6.71
CA ILE A 522 10.84 6.21 -7.45
C ILE A 522 11.97 6.95 -8.18
N GLY A 523 11.65 8.11 -8.77
CA GLY A 523 12.61 8.92 -9.50
C GLY A 523 13.51 9.79 -8.62
N CYS A 524 13.25 9.89 -7.30
CA CYS A 524 14.00 10.78 -6.43
C CYS A 524 15.39 10.21 -6.12
N PRO A 525 16.50 10.82 -6.60
CA PRO A 525 17.83 10.25 -6.44
C PRO A 525 18.36 10.31 -5.01
N THR A 526 17.82 11.22 -4.19
CA THR A 526 18.29 11.49 -2.81
C THR A 526 17.39 10.91 -1.73
N GLY A 527 16.19 10.43 -2.11
CA GLY A 527 15.17 10.01 -1.15
C GLY A 527 14.49 11.15 -0.40
N ALA A 528 14.61 12.38 -0.89
CA ALA A 528 13.84 13.52 -0.38
C ALA A 528 12.32 13.31 -0.48
N ILE A 529 11.85 12.46 -1.39
CA ILE A 529 10.45 12.05 -1.43
C ILE A 529 10.34 10.69 -0.77
N SER A 530 9.48 10.57 0.22
CA SER A 530 9.20 9.31 0.92
C SER A 530 7.73 9.24 1.33
N ARG A 531 7.26 8.02 1.60
CA ARG A 531 5.92 7.77 2.10
C ARG A 531 5.98 7.66 3.62
N ASP A 532 5.14 8.40 4.31
CA ASP A 532 5.03 8.30 5.75
C ASP A 532 4.58 6.88 6.15
N GLN A 533 5.24 6.29 7.15
CA GLN A 533 5.07 4.88 7.50
C GLN A 533 3.67 4.59 8.04
N GLU A 534 3.12 5.52 8.83
CA GLU A 534 1.83 5.35 9.51
C GLU A 534 0.68 5.94 8.68
N THR A 535 0.81 7.18 8.22
CA THR A 535 -0.29 7.88 7.51
C THR A 535 -0.35 7.53 6.03
N GLY A 536 0.72 6.97 5.45
CA GLY A 536 0.81 6.67 4.02
C GLY A 536 0.93 7.90 3.11
N VAL A 537 1.03 9.10 3.67
CA VAL A 537 1.17 10.35 2.92
C VAL A 537 2.56 10.40 2.30
N VAL A 538 2.63 10.55 0.98
CA VAL A 538 3.89 10.84 0.30
C VAL A 538 4.22 12.31 0.57
N ARG A 539 5.43 12.62 1.02
CA ARG A 539 5.88 14.00 1.30
C ARG A 539 7.26 14.27 0.75
N VAL A 540 7.57 15.55 0.56
CA VAL A 540 8.90 16.03 0.22
C VAL A 540 9.54 16.52 1.51
N HIS A 541 10.75 16.07 1.78
CA HIS A 541 11.60 16.54 2.86
C HIS A 541 12.51 17.63 2.30
N ASP A 542 12.26 18.87 2.71
CA ASP A 542 12.98 20.01 2.18
C ASP A 542 14.48 19.97 2.53
N SER A 543 14.86 19.37 3.66
CA SER A 543 16.27 19.24 4.07
C SER A 543 17.09 18.40 3.08
N ILE A 544 16.52 17.29 2.60
CA ILE A 544 17.15 16.35 1.65
C ILE A 544 16.96 16.79 0.19
N CYS A 545 15.99 17.67 -0.09
CA CYS A 545 15.64 18.03 -1.47
C CYS A 545 16.73 18.88 -2.14
N VAL A 546 17.42 18.27 -3.10
CA VAL A 546 18.46 18.91 -3.93
C VAL A 546 17.90 19.74 -5.08
N GLY A 547 16.60 19.79 -5.27
CA GLY A 547 15.98 20.60 -6.31
C GLY A 547 16.24 20.14 -7.74
N CYS A 548 16.54 18.85 -7.98
CA CYS A 548 16.91 18.34 -9.30
C CYS A 548 15.76 18.36 -10.34
N GLY A 549 14.51 18.50 -9.91
CA GLY A 549 13.35 18.56 -10.81
C GLY A 549 12.90 17.23 -11.43
N THR A 550 13.61 16.12 -11.21
CA THR A 550 13.25 14.80 -11.76
C THR A 550 11.82 14.40 -11.38
N CYS A 551 11.43 14.64 -10.12
CA CYS A 551 10.07 14.34 -9.65
C CYS A 551 8.99 15.19 -10.34
N ALA A 552 9.27 16.46 -10.64
CA ALA A 552 8.36 17.35 -11.35
C ALA A 552 8.12 16.88 -12.79
N GLY A 553 9.19 16.54 -13.51
CA GLY A 553 9.09 15.99 -14.87
C GLY A 553 8.47 14.59 -14.94
N SER A 554 8.65 13.78 -13.88
CA SER A 554 8.13 12.41 -13.82
C SER A 554 6.65 12.34 -13.44
N CYS A 555 6.08 13.38 -12.84
CA CYS A 555 4.69 13.39 -12.40
C CYS A 555 3.76 13.44 -13.62
N PRO A 556 2.94 12.40 -13.89
CA PRO A 556 2.10 12.36 -15.09
C PRO A 556 0.94 13.37 -15.07
N TYR A 557 0.66 13.93 -13.89
CA TYR A 557 -0.44 14.87 -13.64
C TYR A 557 0.05 16.30 -13.36
N GLU A 558 1.36 16.56 -13.46
CA GLU A 558 1.96 17.89 -13.26
C GLU A 558 1.68 18.50 -11.86
N ASN A 559 1.52 17.62 -10.87
CA ASN A 559 1.16 17.97 -9.49
C ASN A 559 2.34 18.38 -8.60
N ILE A 560 3.56 18.40 -9.14
CA ILE A 560 4.78 18.77 -8.43
C ILE A 560 5.41 19.95 -9.15
N ARG A 561 5.75 20.99 -8.39
CA ARG A 561 6.31 22.24 -8.92
C ARG A 561 7.67 22.49 -8.30
N MET A 562 8.50 23.26 -8.99
CA MET A 562 9.73 23.78 -8.42
C MET A 562 9.44 25.18 -7.88
N ALA A 563 9.57 25.36 -6.57
CA ALA A 563 9.35 26.62 -5.89
C ALA A 563 10.67 27.14 -5.34
N GLU A 564 10.89 28.45 -5.45
CA GLU A 564 12.02 29.11 -4.80
C GLU A 564 11.87 29.03 -3.28
N VAL A 565 12.98 28.82 -2.59
CA VAL A 565 13.03 28.81 -1.12
C VAL A 565 13.60 30.12 -0.61
N PHE A 566 12.98 30.63 0.44
CA PHE A 566 13.30 31.90 1.06
C PHE A 566 13.64 31.70 2.54
N ASP A 567 14.46 32.59 3.09
CA ASP A 567 14.64 32.68 4.54
C ASP A 567 13.39 33.31 5.20
N PRO A 568 13.29 33.29 6.55
CA PRO A 568 12.16 33.92 7.24
C PRO A 568 11.98 35.42 6.99
N LYS A 569 12.99 36.10 6.41
CA LYS A 569 12.94 37.52 6.03
C LYS A 569 12.58 37.73 4.56
N GLY A 570 12.28 36.66 3.82
CA GLY A 570 11.89 36.72 2.41
C GLY A 570 13.07 36.82 1.43
N ARG A 571 14.29 36.58 1.87
CA ARG A 571 15.48 36.59 1.00
C ARG A 571 15.65 35.23 0.32
N PRO A 572 15.85 35.18 -1.01
CA PRO A 572 16.02 33.92 -1.71
C PRO A 572 17.37 33.28 -1.37
N TYR A 573 17.38 31.96 -1.22
CA TYR A 573 18.63 31.21 -1.23
C TYR A 573 19.16 31.13 -2.66
N ALA A 574 20.45 31.40 -2.87
CA ALA A 574 21.10 31.30 -4.16
C ALA A 574 22.25 30.29 -4.11
N ASP A 575 22.41 29.53 -5.18
CA ASP A 575 23.50 28.56 -5.30
C ASP A 575 24.85 29.27 -5.45
N VAL A 576 25.84 28.89 -4.64
CA VAL A 576 27.19 29.48 -4.66
C VAL A 576 27.87 29.29 -6.03
N GLU A 577 27.65 28.15 -6.69
CA GLU A 577 28.33 27.82 -7.94
C GLU A 577 27.69 28.51 -9.15
N THR A 578 26.36 28.56 -9.22
CA THR A 578 25.63 29.11 -10.38
C THR A 578 25.08 30.52 -10.19
N GLY A 579 25.02 31.03 -8.96
CA GLY A 579 24.39 32.31 -8.62
C GLY A 579 22.85 32.34 -8.81
N LYS A 580 22.23 31.20 -9.12
CA LYS A 580 20.79 31.09 -9.38
C LYS A 580 20.00 30.79 -8.10
N PRO A 581 18.73 31.23 -8.00
CA PRO A 581 17.87 30.86 -6.88
C PRO A 581 17.75 29.34 -6.73
N ILE A 582 17.86 28.87 -5.49
CA ILE A 582 17.64 27.47 -5.14
C ILE A 582 16.14 27.21 -5.20
N GLN A 583 15.76 26.22 -6.01
CA GLN A 583 14.40 25.75 -6.10
C GLN A 583 14.27 24.36 -5.48
N LYS A 584 13.20 24.13 -4.71
CA LYS A 584 12.85 22.82 -4.14
C LYS A 584 11.50 22.36 -4.67
N ALA A 585 11.32 21.04 -4.68
CA ALA A 585 10.08 20.46 -5.15
C ALA A 585 8.95 20.69 -4.12
N THR A 586 7.84 21.28 -4.54
CA THR A 586 6.64 21.48 -3.73
C THR A 586 5.49 20.67 -4.30
N LYS A 587 4.70 20.08 -3.40
CA LYS A 587 3.48 19.32 -3.72
C LYS A 587 2.62 19.24 -2.47
N CYS A 588 1.32 18.97 -2.63
CA CYS A 588 0.44 18.76 -1.48
C CYS A 588 0.94 17.61 -0.58
N ASP A 589 0.92 17.86 0.73
CA ASP A 589 1.30 17.00 1.86
C ASP A 589 0.08 16.64 2.74
N MET A 590 -1.13 16.79 2.18
CA MET A 590 -2.42 16.57 2.85
C MET A 590 -2.66 17.44 4.09
N CYS A 591 -1.86 18.48 4.32
CA CYS A 591 -1.86 19.23 5.57
C CYS A 591 -1.83 18.28 6.78
N GLN A 592 -1.05 17.20 6.72
CA GLN A 592 -1.06 16.11 7.72
C GLN A 592 -0.77 16.60 9.16
N ASN A 593 -0.09 17.74 9.29
CA ASN A 593 0.23 18.36 10.58
C ASN A 593 -0.93 19.20 11.14
N GLN A 594 -2.03 19.35 10.40
CA GLN A 594 -3.22 20.10 10.82
C GLN A 594 -4.29 19.14 11.35
N PRO A 595 -4.83 19.35 12.57
CA PRO A 595 -5.91 18.51 13.11
C PRO A 595 -7.17 18.49 12.23
N SER A 596 -7.44 19.59 11.51
CA SER A 596 -8.58 19.69 10.58
C SER A 596 -8.39 18.91 9.28
N GLY A 597 -7.20 18.36 9.02
CA GLY A 597 -6.82 17.81 7.72
C GLY A 597 -6.62 18.90 6.65
N PRO A 598 -6.84 18.58 5.36
CA PRO A 598 -6.56 19.50 4.25
C PRO A 598 -7.31 20.83 4.37
N ALA A 599 -6.57 21.92 4.59
CA ALA A 599 -7.12 23.27 4.75
C ALA A 599 -8.01 23.69 3.56
N CYS A 600 -7.62 23.31 2.34
CA CYS A 600 -8.37 23.58 1.11
C CYS A 600 -9.77 22.93 1.06
N VAL A 601 -9.95 21.76 1.69
CA VAL A 601 -11.25 21.08 1.80
C VAL A 601 -12.07 21.77 2.87
N ALA A 602 -11.48 21.98 4.05
CA ALA A 602 -12.13 22.58 5.21
C ALA A 602 -12.61 24.02 4.95
N SER A 603 -11.93 24.76 4.07
CA SER A 603 -12.26 26.16 3.77
C SER A 603 -13.31 26.34 2.67
N CYS A 604 -13.84 25.27 2.07
CA CYS A 604 -14.81 25.40 0.98
C CYS A 604 -16.21 25.72 1.55
N PRO A 605 -16.75 26.95 1.37
CA PRO A 605 -18.03 27.34 1.97
C PRO A 605 -19.23 26.66 1.30
N HIS A 606 -19.05 26.08 0.12
CA HIS A 606 -20.09 25.42 -0.67
C HIS A 606 -19.98 23.89 -0.64
N ASP A 607 -19.01 23.34 0.12
CA ASP A 607 -18.74 21.90 0.18
C ASP A 607 -18.68 21.26 -1.23
N ALA A 608 -18.00 21.99 -2.12
CA ALA A 608 -17.84 21.66 -3.54
C ALA A 608 -16.54 20.89 -3.83
N LEU A 609 -15.64 20.74 -2.85
CA LEU A 609 -14.30 20.16 -3.02
C LEU A 609 -14.10 19.00 -2.05
N VAL A 610 -13.50 17.91 -2.53
CA VAL A 610 -13.26 16.71 -1.72
C VAL A 610 -11.95 16.02 -2.10
N ARG A 611 -11.39 15.24 -1.17
CA ARG A 611 -10.30 14.27 -1.41
C ARG A 611 -10.89 12.87 -1.47
N ILE A 612 -10.68 12.17 -2.58
CA ILE A 612 -11.28 10.87 -2.87
C ILE A 612 -10.20 9.84 -3.21
N ASP A 613 -10.37 8.64 -2.66
CA ASP A 613 -9.66 7.45 -3.12
C ASP A 613 -10.30 6.92 -4.40
N LEU A 614 -9.62 7.11 -5.54
CA LEU A 614 -10.05 6.65 -6.85
C LEU A 614 -9.53 5.24 -7.19
N THR A 615 -8.80 4.59 -6.27
CA THR A 615 -8.53 3.15 -6.37
C THR A 615 -9.80 2.33 -6.05
N GLN A 616 -10.80 2.98 -5.45
CA GLN A 616 -12.10 2.42 -5.10
C GLN A 616 -13.23 3.19 -5.82
N SER A 617 -14.25 2.50 -6.30
CA SER A 617 -15.38 3.14 -7.01
C SER A 617 -16.40 3.78 -6.05
N LYS A 618 -16.66 3.10 -4.92
CA LYS A 618 -17.71 3.46 -3.96
C LYS A 618 -17.57 4.87 -3.34
N PRO A 619 -16.36 5.35 -2.95
CA PRO A 619 -16.23 6.67 -2.33
C PRO A 619 -16.75 7.82 -3.19
N LEU A 620 -16.46 7.80 -4.50
CA LEU A 620 -16.92 8.84 -5.43
C LEU A 620 -18.44 8.78 -5.62
N GLN A 621 -19.00 7.59 -5.82
CA GLN A 621 -20.45 7.41 -5.98
C GLN A 621 -21.21 7.89 -4.74
N THR A 622 -20.78 7.48 -3.54
CA THR A 622 -21.39 7.93 -2.28
C THR A 622 -21.29 9.45 -2.09
N TRP A 623 -20.19 10.08 -2.55
CA TRP A 623 -20.06 11.53 -2.46
C TRP A 623 -21.04 12.27 -3.39
N LEU A 624 -21.25 11.74 -4.60
CA LEU A 624 -22.21 12.24 -5.58
C LEU A 624 -23.66 12.07 -5.11
N GLU A 625 -24.03 10.88 -4.64
CA GLU A 625 -25.39 10.54 -4.18
C GLU A 625 -25.84 11.37 -2.96
N ARG A 626 -24.91 11.73 -2.07
CA ARG A 626 -25.23 12.60 -0.92
C ARG A 626 -25.59 14.04 -1.32
N ARG A 627 -25.36 14.42 -2.57
CA ARG A 627 -25.36 15.80 -3.06
C ARG A 627 -26.20 16.01 -4.32
N SER A 628 -26.69 14.93 -4.94
CA SER A 628 -27.82 14.91 -5.88
C SER A 628 -29.13 15.06 -5.14
#